data_AF-A0A8C6T779-F1
#
_entry.id   AF-A0A8C6T779-F1
#
_cell.length_a   1.000
_cell.length_b   1.000
_cell.length_c   1.000
_cell.angle_alpha   90.00
_cell.angle_beta   90.00
_cell.angle_gamma   90.00
#
_symmetry.space_group_name_H-M   'P 1'
#
loop_
_entity.id
_entity.type
_entity.pdbx_description
1 polymer ?
#
loop_
_entity_poly.entity_id
_entity_poly.type
_entity_poly.pdbx_seq_one_letter_code
_entity_poly.pdbx_strand_id
1 'polypeptide(L)'
;MTWFVFSFDNLLCRCVGIAVTLWWTLLLILIIVPTVLGVSIGIRSFYMRTLLKIFKVRFRKNDKIYKPYSNGIIAKEAPVSLQQEMRELRSSASSEFEMADILYFCRSGVETIVDDEVIKCFSAQELESWNLLTRTNYNFRHISLRLTVLWALGVLLRYAVMLPLRVALAITGVILLIVLTPLVTFLPEELNEKVHFMCYRIFVRALTAIITYHNKENKPKNGGICVANHTTPIDIIILANDGCYSLVGQVHGGLMGILQRAIVRASPHIWFERSEAKDRHLVAKRYNCKKTSVKSELLSRE
;
A
#
# COMPACT_ATOMS: atom_id res chain seq x y z
N MET A 1 -53.92 -17.68 -17.92
CA MET A 1 -53.01 -16.61 -18.39
C MET A 1 -51.84 -16.42 -17.42
N THR A 2 -50.95 -17.41 -17.26
CA THR A 2 -49.83 -17.35 -16.30
C THR A 2 -48.48 -17.69 -16.94
N TRP A 3 -48.45 -18.09 -18.22
CA TRP A 3 -47.24 -18.45 -18.95
C TRP A 3 -46.47 -17.25 -19.56
N PHE A 4 -47.12 -16.09 -19.72
CA PHE A 4 -46.49 -14.90 -20.30
C PHE A 4 -45.69 -14.07 -19.28
N VAL A 5 -45.98 -14.17 -17.99
CA VAL A 5 -45.30 -13.39 -16.94
C VAL A 5 -43.88 -13.92 -16.70
N PHE A 6 -43.69 -15.25 -16.74
CA PHE A 6 -42.37 -15.87 -16.55
C PHE A 6 -41.36 -15.62 -17.68
N SER A 7 -41.85 -15.42 -18.91
CA SER A 7 -40.96 -15.20 -20.06
C SER A 7 -40.48 -13.74 -20.16
N PHE A 8 -41.28 -12.79 -19.67
CA PHE A 8 -40.91 -11.37 -19.61
C PHE A 8 -39.86 -11.08 -18.54
N ASP A 9 -39.97 -11.71 -17.37
CA ASP A 9 -38.95 -11.59 -16.30
C ASP A 9 -37.59 -12.15 -16.76
N ASN A 10 -37.60 -13.25 -17.51
CA ASN A 10 -36.39 -13.81 -18.12
C ASN A 10 -35.81 -12.93 -19.23
N LEU A 11 -36.65 -12.31 -20.07
CA LEU A 11 -36.17 -11.41 -21.11
C LEU A 11 -35.62 -10.11 -20.52
N LEU A 12 -36.31 -9.51 -19.56
CA LEU A 12 -35.86 -8.30 -18.85
C LEU A 12 -34.57 -8.58 -18.09
N CYS A 13 -34.49 -9.69 -17.34
CA CYS A 13 -33.28 -10.08 -16.62
C CYS A 13 -32.09 -10.31 -17.58
N ARG A 14 -32.33 -10.95 -18.73
CA ARG A 14 -31.30 -11.12 -19.77
C ARG A 14 -30.88 -9.80 -20.40
N CYS A 15 -31.81 -8.91 -20.72
CA CYS A 15 -31.51 -7.58 -21.25
C CYS A 15 -30.72 -6.73 -20.24
N VAL A 16 -31.11 -6.76 -18.97
CA VAL A 16 -30.38 -6.09 -17.88
C VAL A 16 -29.00 -6.70 -17.72
N GLY A 17 -28.86 -8.03 -17.73
CA GLY A 17 -27.57 -8.71 -17.66
C GLY A 17 -26.65 -8.35 -18.83
N ILE A 18 -27.18 -8.31 -20.06
CA ILE A 18 -26.44 -7.87 -21.25
C ILE A 18 -26.03 -6.40 -21.11
N ALA A 19 -26.93 -5.52 -20.68
CA ALA A 19 -26.61 -4.11 -20.49
C ALA A 19 -25.52 -3.91 -19.41
N VAL A 20 -25.59 -4.64 -18.31
CA VAL A 20 -24.60 -4.59 -17.21
C VAL A 20 -23.25 -5.13 -17.69
N THR A 21 -23.23 -6.25 -18.41
CA THR A 21 -21.97 -6.80 -18.97
C THR A 21 -21.35 -5.89 -20.02
N LEU A 22 -22.15 -5.32 -20.93
CA LEU A 22 -21.68 -4.32 -21.89
C LEU A 22 -21.11 -3.09 -21.20
N TRP A 23 -21.78 -2.58 -20.17
CA TRP A 23 -21.29 -1.43 -19.40
C TRP A 23 -19.96 -1.76 -18.69
N TRP A 24 -19.85 -2.96 -18.12
CA TRP A 24 -18.65 -3.42 -17.46
C TRP A 24 -17.47 -3.61 -18.42
N THR A 25 -17.72 -4.22 -19.58
CA THR A 25 -16.70 -4.38 -20.63
C THR A 25 -16.24 -3.03 -21.18
N LEU A 26 -17.16 -2.10 -21.41
CA LEU A 26 -16.84 -0.73 -21.82
C LEU A 26 -15.95 -0.03 -20.78
N LEU A 27 -16.27 -0.16 -19.48
CA LEU A 27 -15.44 0.38 -18.41
C LEU A 27 -14.02 -0.22 -18.41
N LEU A 28 -13.90 -1.53 -18.59
CA LEU A 28 -12.60 -2.19 -18.69
C LEU A 28 -11.80 -1.69 -19.89
N ILE A 29 -12.43 -1.56 -21.06
CA ILE A 29 -11.79 -1.03 -22.28
C ILE A 29 -11.33 0.41 -22.06
N LEU A 30 -12.17 1.27 -21.48
CA LEU A 30 -11.81 2.66 -21.15
C LEU A 30 -10.65 2.77 -20.16
N ILE A 31 -10.40 1.74 -19.35
CA ILE A 31 -9.26 1.71 -18.43
C ILE A 31 -8.02 1.12 -19.13
N ILE A 32 -8.17 0.05 -19.91
CA ILE A 32 -7.07 -0.68 -20.54
C ILE A 32 -6.50 0.10 -21.74
N VAL A 33 -7.34 0.66 -22.62
CA VAL A 33 -6.88 1.35 -23.83
C VAL A 33 -5.93 2.52 -23.52
N PRO A 34 -6.24 3.45 -22.60
CA PRO A 34 -5.29 4.49 -22.22
C PRO A 34 -4.05 3.94 -21.52
N THR A 35 -4.14 2.75 -20.90
CA THR A 35 -2.98 2.07 -20.32
C THR A 35 -1.98 1.64 -21.39
N VAL A 36 -2.50 1.03 -22.46
CA VAL A 36 -1.71 0.59 -23.62
C VAL A 36 -1.06 1.79 -24.31
N LEU A 37 -1.82 2.87 -24.51
CA LEU A 37 -1.33 4.10 -25.13
C LEU A 37 -0.42 4.93 -24.22
N GLY A 38 -0.32 4.56 -22.94
CA GLY A 38 0.48 5.29 -21.94
C GLY A 38 -0.06 6.66 -21.55
N VAL A 39 -1.30 6.97 -21.95
CA VAL A 39 -1.97 8.22 -21.61
C VAL A 39 -2.78 8.01 -20.34
N SER A 40 -2.53 8.83 -19.31
CA SER A 40 -3.44 8.92 -18.17
C SER A 40 -4.51 9.98 -18.48
N ILE A 41 -5.79 9.60 -18.49
CA ILE A 41 -6.93 10.53 -18.73
C ILE A 41 -7.00 11.65 -17.65
N GLY A 42 -6.18 11.60 -16.59
CA GLY A 42 -6.06 12.67 -15.60
C GLY A 42 -7.22 12.75 -14.60
N ILE A 43 -8.34 12.07 -14.86
CA ILE A 43 -9.55 12.03 -14.00
C ILE A 43 -9.21 11.73 -12.54
N ARG A 44 -8.31 10.78 -12.28
CA ARG A 44 -7.90 10.40 -10.93
C ARG A 44 -7.15 11.51 -10.20
N SER A 45 -6.24 12.18 -10.90
CA SER A 45 -5.48 13.31 -10.36
C SER A 45 -6.41 14.48 -10.06
N PHE A 46 -7.36 14.76 -10.95
CA PHE A 46 -8.39 15.76 -10.75
C PHE A 46 -9.27 15.44 -9.54
N TYR A 47 -9.81 14.21 -9.46
CA TYR A 47 -10.60 13.73 -8.32
C TYR A 47 -9.85 13.94 -7.00
N MET A 48 -8.59 13.51 -6.91
CA MET A 48 -7.81 13.66 -5.68
C MET A 48 -7.47 15.12 -5.35
N ARG A 49 -7.12 15.95 -6.34
CA ARG A 49 -6.88 17.38 -6.10
C ARG A 49 -8.13 18.06 -5.54
N THR A 50 -9.30 17.72 -6.09
CA THR A 50 -10.59 18.22 -5.60
C THR A 50 -10.87 17.71 -4.19
N LEU A 51 -10.68 16.42 -3.94
CA LEU A 51 -10.86 15.79 -2.63
C LEU A 51 -9.94 16.41 -1.56
N LEU A 52 -8.65 16.58 -1.87
CA LEU A 52 -7.67 17.23 -0.98
C LEU A 52 -8.01 18.70 -0.72
N LYS A 53 -8.51 19.44 -1.72
CA LYS A 53 -9.00 20.81 -1.53
C LYS A 53 -10.19 20.85 -0.57
N ILE A 54 -11.17 19.96 -0.76
CA ILE A 54 -12.34 19.85 0.12
C ILE A 54 -11.90 19.53 1.55
N PHE A 55 -11.03 18.54 1.73
CA PHE A 55 -10.48 18.19 3.04
C PHE A 55 -9.73 19.37 3.67
N LYS A 56 -8.84 20.05 2.94
CA LYS A 56 -8.08 21.20 3.46
C LYS A 56 -8.99 22.34 3.91
N VAL A 57 -10.09 22.60 3.20
CA VAL A 57 -11.10 23.61 3.60
C VAL A 57 -11.84 23.19 4.88
N ARG A 58 -12.17 21.90 5.01
CA ARG A 58 -12.83 21.36 6.21
C ARG A 58 -11.90 21.37 7.42
N PHE A 59 -10.64 20.93 7.27
CA PHE A 59 -9.63 20.96 8.32
C PHE A 59 -9.35 22.39 8.79
N ARG A 60 -9.20 23.36 7.89
CA ARG A 60 -9.05 24.78 8.28
C ARG A 60 -10.23 25.34 9.08
N LYS A 61 -11.44 24.83 8.89
CA LYS A 61 -12.60 25.19 9.71
C LYS A 61 -12.56 24.51 11.09
N ASN A 62 -12.02 23.30 11.17
CA ASN A 62 -11.87 22.57 12.42
C ASN A 62 -10.66 23.03 13.26
N ASP A 63 -9.53 23.42 12.66
CA ASP A 63 -8.34 23.93 13.40
C ASP A 63 -8.66 25.17 14.26
N LYS A 64 -9.69 25.93 13.92
CA LYS A 64 -10.17 27.06 14.76
C LYS A 64 -10.94 26.62 16.01
N ILE A 65 -11.32 25.35 16.09
CA ILE A 65 -12.15 24.77 17.16
C ILE A 65 -11.32 23.84 18.06
N TYR A 66 -10.23 23.26 17.57
CA TYR A 66 -9.43 22.29 18.30
C TYR A 66 -8.12 22.91 18.82
N LYS A 67 -8.05 23.15 20.13
CA LYS A 67 -6.76 23.21 20.84
C LYS A 67 -6.23 21.77 20.98
N PRO A 68 -4.93 21.51 20.78
CA PRO A 68 -4.37 20.19 20.99
C PRO A 68 -4.54 19.82 22.47
N TYR A 69 -5.27 18.74 22.71
CA TYR A 69 -5.43 18.15 24.02
C TYR A 69 -4.15 17.34 24.29
N SER A 70 -3.22 17.90 25.06
CA SER A 70 -2.01 17.21 25.51
C SER A 70 -2.35 16.22 26.62
N ASN A 71 -3.03 15.13 26.27
CA ASN A 71 -3.13 13.98 27.15
C ASN A 71 -1.91 13.11 26.93
N GLY A 72 -0.94 13.22 27.84
CA GLY A 72 -0.06 12.09 28.10
C GLY A 72 -0.91 10.86 28.44
N ILE A 73 -0.39 9.68 28.12
CA ILE A 73 -1.06 8.39 28.37
C ILE A 73 -1.37 8.20 29.88
N ILE A 74 -0.74 8.99 30.75
CA ILE A 74 -0.95 9.05 32.19
C ILE A 74 -1.34 10.50 32.56
N ALA A 75 -2.41 10.66 33.35
CA ALA A 75 -2.76 11.95 33.94
C ALA A 75 -1.66 12.34 34.95
N LYS A 76 -0.90 13.40 34.67
CA LYS A 76 0.10 13.94 35.60
C LYS A 76 -0.58 14.79 36.65
N GLU A 77 -0.39 14.45 37.91
CA GLU A 77 -0.32 15.45 38.97
C GLU A 77 1.06 16.14 38.89
N ALA A 78 1.16 17.39 39.36
CA ALA A 78 2.33 18.25 39.17
C ALA A 78 3.63 17.56 39.63
N PRO A 79 4.80 17.83 39.00
CA PRO A 79 6.05 17.18 39.38
C PRO A 79 6.48 17.64 40.77
N VAL A 80 6.10 16.89 41.80
CA VAL A 80 6.65 17.04 43.14
C VAL A 80 8.03 16.38 43.12
N SER A 81 9.05 17.05 43.66
CA SER A 81 10.40 16.48 43.67
C SER A 81 10.39 15.12 44.37
N LEU A 82 11.11 14.14 43.82
CA LEU A 82 11.21 12.75 44.32
C LEU A 82 11.49 12.69 45.84
N GLN A 83 12.29 13.64 46.35
CA GLN A 83 12.59 13.75 47.78
C GLN A 83 11.41 14.19 48.63
N GLN A 84 10.45 14.92 48.08
CA GLN A 84 9.32 15.50 48.81
C GLN A 84 8.14 14.53 48.89
N GLU A 85 7.85 13.77 47.84
CA GLU A 85 6.86 12.66 47.87
C GLU A 85 7.29 11.55 48.84
N MET A 86 8.56 11.14 48.77
CA MET A 86 9.12 10.15 49.71
C MET A 86 9.10 10.66 51.15
N ARG A 87 9.20 11.98 51.38
CA ARG A 87 9.18 12.58 52.72
C ARG A 87 7.78 12.72 53.29
N GLU A 88 6.77 12.94 52.45
CA GLU A 88 5.36 12.94 52.86
C GLU A 88 4.86 11.54 53.24
N LEU A 89 5.28 10.51 52.49
CA LEU A 89 5.01 9.10 52.85
C LEU A 89 5.72 8.67 54.15
N ARG A 90 6.88 9.26 54.48
CA ARG A 90 7.73 8.93 55.64
C ARG A 90 7.43 9.71 56.92
N SER A 91 6.23 10.30 57.05
CA SER A 91 5.88 11.15 58.20
C SER A 91 5.85 10.44 59.58
N SER A 92 6.13 9.13 59.65
CA SER A 92 6.40 8.42 60.92
C SER A 92 7.62 7.49 60.85
N ALA A 93 8.76 8.03 61.32
CA ALA A 93 9.89 7.34 61.96
C ALA A 93 10.33 5.94 61.46
N SER A 94 11.17 5.89 60.42
CA SER A 94 12.47 5.16 60.39
C SER A 94 13.12 5.34 59.00
N SER A 95 14.45 5.25 58.95
CA SER A 95 15.28 5.45 57.74
C SER A 95 15.55 4.13 56.99
N GLU A 96 14.69 3.13 57.13
CA GLU A 96 14.88 1.80 56.53
C GLU A 96 14.00 1.63 55.30
N PHE A 97 14.52 0.91 54.30
CA PHE A 97 13.84 0.66 53.04
C PHE A 97 12.69 -0.32 53.25
N GLU A 98 11.46 0.13 53.06
CA GLU A 98 10.28 -0.73 53.14
C GLU A 98 9.98 -1.39 51.80
N MET A 99 9.37 -2.57 51.83
CA MET A 99 9.01 -3.31 50.62
C MET A 99 8.01 -2.54 49.72
N ALA A 100 7.24 -1.61 50.28
CA ALA A 100 6.34 -0.72 49.53
C ALA A 100 7.10 0.28 48.63
N ASP A 101 8.33 0.67 48.99
CA ASP A 101 9.18 1.55 48.18
C ASP A 101 9.54 0.88 46.84
N ILE A 102 9.64 -0.46 46.80
CA ILE A 102 9.89 -1.22 45.57
C ILE A 102 8.77 -0.99 44.54
N LEU A 103 7.51 -1.01 44.99
CA LEU A 103 6.36 -0.79 44.11
C LEU A 103 6.32 0.64 43.57
N TYR A 104 6.72 1.62 44.38
CA TYR A 104 6.88 3.01 43.94
C TYR A 104 7.96 3.12 42.85
N PHE A 105 9.15 2.57 43.08
CA PHE A 105 10.23 2.61 42.09
C PHE A 105 9.89 1.83 40.82
N CYS A 106 9.21 0.70 40.92
CA CYS A 106 8.71 -0.04 39.76
C CYS A 106 7.70 0.80 38.96
N ARG A 107 6.75 1.47 39.63
CA ARG A 107 5.78 2.36 38.99
C ARG A 107 6.49 3.52 38.30
N SER A 108 7.34 4.27 39.00
CA SER A 108 8.07 5.41 38.42
C SER A 108 8.99 4.99 37.27
N GLY A 109 9.62 3.82 37.35
CA GLY A 109 10.43 3.26 36.26
C GLY A 109 9.60 2.95 35.02
N VAL A 110 8.44 2.32 35.20
CA VAL A 110 7.50 2.04 34.09
C VAL A 110 6.94 3.34 33.51
N GLU A 111 6.55 4.30 34.34
CA GLU A 111 6.06 5.61 33.89
C GLU A 111 7.13 6.34 33.05
N THR A 112 8.40 6.31 33.49
CA THR A 112 9.52 6.93 32.76
C THR A 112 9.79 6.23 31.42
N ILE A 113 9.73 4.89 31.37
CA ILE A 113 9.89 4.14 30.12
C ILE A 113 8.76 4.49 29.15
N VAL A 114 7.51 4.52 29.63
CA VAL A 114 6.33 4.86 28.80
C VAL A 114 6.40 6.31 28.29
N ASP A 115 6.91 7.24 29.10
CA ASP A 115 7.07 8.64 28.74
C ASP A 115 8.35 8.96 27.94
N ASP A 116 9.17 7.96 27.61
CA ASP A 116 10.41 8.13 26.87
C ASP A 116 10.17 8.77 25.49
N GLU A 117 11.10 9.62 25.08
CA GLU A 117 11.06 10.32 23.79
C GLU A 117 11.01 9.33 22.62
N VAL A 118 11.69 8.19 22.76
CA VAL A 118 11.69 7.11 21.76
C VAL A 118 10.30 6.46 21.65
N ILE A 119 9.63 6.15 22.76
CA ILE A 119 8.28 5.55 22.73
C ILE A 119 7.26 6.55 22.16
N LYS A 120 7.43 7.85 22.44
CA LYS A 120 6.62 8.91 21.81
C LYS A 120 6.80 8.97 20.29
N CYS A 121 7.98 8.67 19.76
CA CYS A 121 8.20 8.54 18.31
C CYS A 121 7.48 7.33 17.70
N PHE A 122 7.19 6.29 18.49
CA PHE A 122 6.39 5.12 18.07
C PHE A 122 4.90 5.26 18.37
N SER A 123 4.50 6.26 19.15
CA SER A 123 3.10 6.63 19.29
C SER A 123 2.57 7.00 17.91
N ALA A 124 1.73 6.13 17.35
CA ALA A 124 1.08 6.41 16.09
C ALA A 124 0.32 7.74 16.24
N GLN A 125 0.65 8.73 15.41
CA GLN A 125 -0.17 9.92 15.34
C GLN A 125 -1.54 9.47 14.87
N GLU A 126 -2.51 9.43 15.78
CA GLU A 126 -3.91 9.24 15.46
C GLU A 126 -4.32 10.47 14.67
N LEU A 127 -4.15 10.40 13.35
CA LEU A 127 -4.79 11.32 12.45
C LEU A 127 -6.28 11.14 12.72
N GLU A 128 -6.88 12.11 13.40
CA GLU A 128 -8.31 12.23 13.66
C GLU A 128 -9.01 12.48 12.31
N SER A 129 -8.97 11.44 11.49
CA SER A 129 -9.36 11.45 10.11
C SER A 129 -10.86 11.19 10.08
N TRP A 130 -11.62 12.19 9.69
CA TRP A 130 -13.04 12.04 9.45
C TRP A 130 -13.25 11.12 8.24
N ASN A 131 -13.34 9.83 8.50
CA ASN A 131 -13.71 8.82 7.51
C ASN A 131 -14.90 8.03 8.06
N LEU A 132 -16.05 8.24 7.43
CA LEU A 132 -17.32 7.59 7.75
C LEU A 132 -17.22 6.05 7.67
N LEU A 133 -16.28 5.54 6.88
CA LEU A 133 -16.03 4.11 6.67
C LEU A 133 -14.82 3.61 7.49
N THR A 134 -14.39 4.36 8.51
CA THR A 134 -13.33 3.92 9.43
C THR A 134 -13.83 2.74 10.25
N ARG A 135 -13.08 1.65 10.20
CA ARG A 135 -13.44 0.37 10.83
C ARG A 135 -13.47 0.43 12.37
N THR A 136 -12.75 1.37 12.98
CA THR A 136 -12.43 1.39 14.42
C THR A 136 -12.76 2.72 15.08
N ASN A 137 -13.92 3.31 14.78
CA ASN A 137 -14.38 4.49 15.50
C ASN A 137 -15.43 4.09 16.54
N TYR A 138 -15.00 4.04 17.81
CA TYR A 138 -15.84 3.62 18.94
C TYR A 138 -16.83 4.70 19.41
N ASN A 139 -16.77 5.93 18.87
CA ASN A 139 -17.55 7.08 19.35
C ASN A 139 -18.89 7.31 18.62
N PHE A 140 -19.28 6.46 17.68
CA PHE A 140 -20.55 6.61 16.95
C PHE A 140 -21.73 6.00 17.70
N ARG A 141 -22.07 6.56 18.87
CA ARG A 141 -23.20 6.05 19.67
C ARG A 141 -24.58 6.43 19.09
N HIS A 142 -24.65 7.43 18.21
CA HIS A 142 -25.86 7.78 17.45
C HIS A 142 -25.54 8.28 16.03
N ILE A 143 -25.50 7.37 15.05
CA ILE A 143 -25.48 7.76 13.63
C ILE A 143 -26.91 8.12 13.19
N SER A 144 -27.09 9.32 12.62
CA SER A 144 -28.37 9.71 12.03
C SER A 144 -28.72 8.82 10.83
N LEU A 145 -30.01 8.51 10.62
CA LEU A 145 -30.46 7.62 9.55
C LEU A 145 -29.94 8.04 8.17
N ARG A 146 -29.90 9.35 7.87
CA ARG A 146 -29.35 9.90 6.62
C ARG A 146 -27.88 9.51 6.42
N LEU A 147 -27.09 9.53 7.49
CA LEU A 147 -25.68 9.17 7.46
C LEU A 147 -25.48 7.65 7.35
N THR A 148 -26.34 6.84 7.98
CA THR A 148 -26.37 5.38 7.80
C THR A 148 -26.66 5.00 6.35
N VAL A 149 -27.62 5.67 5.69
CA VAL A 149 -27.94 5.41 4.28
C VAL A 149 -26.76 5.72 3.37
N LEU A 150 -26.10 6.87 3.58
CA LEU A 150 -24.88 7.22 2.82
C LEU A 150 -23.73 6.25 3.08
N TRP A 151 -23.57 5.79 4.32
CA TRP A 151 -22.59 4.77 4.69
C TRP A 151 -22.88 3.45 3.98
N ALA A 152 -24.12 2.96 4.03
CA ALA A 152 -24.53 1.70 3.40
C ALA A 152 -24.36 1.76 1.87
N LEU A 153 -24.72 2.88 1.24
CA LEU A 153 -24.47 3.13 -0.17
C LEU A 153 -22.97 3.10 -0.50
N GLY A 154 -22.13 3.70 0.35
CA GLY A 154 -20.68 3.68 0.19
C GLY A 154 -20.07 2.28 0.31
N VAL A 155 -20.57 1.47 1.26
CA VAL A 155 -20.21 0.05 1.40
C VAL A 155 -20.62 -0.73 0.16
N LEU A 156 -21.86 -0.56 -0.31
CA LEU A 156 -22.38 -1.21 -1.52
C LEU A 156 -21.51 -0.86 -2.74
N LEU A 157 -21.25 0.42 -2.98
CA LEU A 157 -20.42 0.86 -4.09
C LEU A 157 -19.00 0.28 -4.02
N ARG A 158 -18.41 0.21 -2.82
CA ARG A 158 -17.06 -0.31 -2.61
C ARG A 158 -16.96 -1.79 -2.96
N TYR A 159 -17.87 -2.61 -2.45
CA TYR A 159 -17.76 -4.07 -2.56
C TYR A 159 -18.49 -4.66 -3.77
N ALA A 160 -19.57 -4.03 -4.25
CA ALA A 160 -20.31 -4.51 -5.42
C ALA A 160 -19.77 -3.96 -6.75
N VAL A 161 -19.12 -2.80 -6.76
CA VAL A 161 -18.64 -2.16 -7.99
C VAL A 161 -17.12 -1.97 -7.99
N MET A 162 -16.55 -1.30 -6.99
CA MET A 162 -15.11 -0.98 -7.05
C MET A 162 -14.21 -2.21 -6.85
N LEU A 163 -14.52 -3.10 -5.91
CA LEU A 163 -13.72 -4.28 -5.64
C LEU A 163 -13.71 -5.28 -6.82
N PRO A 164 -14.86 -5.66 -7.42
CA PRO A 164 -14.85 -6.55 -8.58
C PRO A 164 -14.08 -5.96 -9.76
N LEU A 165 -14.14 -4.63 -9.95
CA LEU A 165 -13.36 -3.94 -10.98
C LEU A 165 -11.86 -4.10 -10.75
N ARG A 166 -11.40 -3.92 -9.50
CA ARG A 166 -9.99 -4.09 -9.13
C ARG A 166 -9.52 -5.53 -9.33
N VAL A 167 -10.35 -6.50 -8.94
CA VAL A 167 -10.05 -7.92 -9.11
C VAL A 167 -9.97 -8.27 -10.60
N ALA A 168 -10.92 -7.81 -11.41
CA ALA A 168 -10.90 -8.03 -12.86
C ALA A 168 -9.64 -7.45 -13.50
N LEU A 169 -9.25 -6.23 -13.15
CA LEU A 169 -8.00 -5.62 -13.66
C LEU A 169 -6.75 -6.37 -13.19
N ALA A 170 -6.72 -6.83 -11.93
CA ALA A 170 -5.59 -7.61 -11.41
C ALA A 170 -5.45 -8.94 -12.16
N ILE A 171 -6.54 -9.67 -12.36
CA ILE A 171 -6.56 -10.94 -13.11
C ILE A 171 -6.10 -10.70 -14.55
N THR A 172 -6.66 -9.70 -15.23
CA THR A 172 -6.24 -9.34 -16.60
C THR A 172 -4.75 -8.99 -16.65
N GLY A 173 -4.23 -8.25 -15.67
CA GLY A 173 -2.80 -7.94 -15.57
C GLY A 173 -1.92 -9.18 -15.41
N VAL A 174 -2.32 -10.14 -14.57
CA VAL A 174 -1.58 -11.41 -14.38
C VAL A 174 -1.61 -12.24 -15.66
N ILE A 175 -2.76 -12.38 -16.30
CA ILE A 175 -2.91 -13.16 -17.54
C ILE A 175 -2.04 -12.54 -18.65
N LEU A 176 -2.14 -11.23 -18.85
CA LEU A 176 -1.35 -10.52 -19.87
C LEU A 176 0.14 -10.65 -19.60
N LEU A 177 0.59 -10.53 -18.35
CA LEU A 177 2.00 -10.70 -18.02
C LEU A 177 2.47 -12.13 -18.36
N ILE A 178 1.76 -13.16 -17.90
CA ILE A 178 2.15 -14.56 -18.17
C ILE A 178 2.20 -14.88 -19.67
N VAL A 179 1.27 -14.34 -20.47
CA VAL A 179 1.17 -14.60 -21.92
C VAL A 179 2.17 -13.76 -22.72
N LEU A 180 2.35 -12.48 -22.38
CA LEU A 180 3.20 -11.57 -23.16
C LEU A 180 4.68 -11.79 -22.87
N THR A 181 5.07 -12.11 -21.64
CA THR A 181 6.49 -12.31 -21.29
C THR A 181 7.22 -13.38 -22.14
N PRO A 182 6.65 -14.57 -22.44
CA PRO A 182 7.26 -15.52 -23.36
C PRO A 182 7.18 -15.10 -24.84
N LEU A 183 6.24 -14.24 -25.25
CA LEU A 183 6.20 -13.72 -26.63
C LEU A 183 7.29 -12.67 -26.85
N VAL A 184 7.60 -11.91 -25.81
CA VAL A 184 8.60 -10.85 -25.83
C VAL A 184 10.03 -11.36 -26.03
N THR A 185 10.32 -12.64 -25.72
CA THR A 185 11.63 -13.23 -26.03
C THR A 185 11.91 -13.35 -27.53
N PHE A 186 10.89 -13.21 -28.38
CA PHE A 186 11.02 -13.21 -29.85
C PHE A 186 11.03 -11.79 -30.44
N LEU A 187 10.86 -10.75 -29.61
CA LEU A 187 10.71 -9.36 -30.03
C LEU A 187 11.97 -8.54 -29.69
N PRO A 188 12.21 -7.43 -30.40
CA PRO A 188 13.31 -6.52 -30.07
C PRO A 188 13.16 -5.91 -28.68
N GLU A 189 14.29 -5.62 -28.02
CA GLU A 189 14.33 -5.16 -26.61
C GLU A 189 13.52 -3.89 -26.34
N GLU A 190 13.45 -2.95 -27.28
CA GLU A 190 12.67 -1.71 -27.10
C GLU A 190 11.17 -1.98 -26.89
N LEU A 191 10.67 -3.06 -27.49
CA LEU A 191 9.28 -3.46 -27.35
C LEU A 191 9.04 -4.24 -26.05
N ASN A 192 10.07 -4.96 -25.57
CA ASN A 192 10.06 -5.64 -24.28
C ASN A 192 9.76 -4.65 -23.13
N GLU A 193 10.46 -3.51 -23.12
CA GLU A 193 10.30 -2.48 -22.10
C GLU A 193 8.87 -1.91 -22.11
N LYS A 194 8.34 -1.59 -23.29
CA LYS A 194 6.97 -1.07 -23.47
C LYS A 194 5.91 -2.06 -22.99
N VAL A 195 6.09 -3.35 -23.27
CA VAL A 195 5.17 -4.41 -22.84
C VAL A 195 5.19 -4.57 -21.31
N HIS A 196 6.36 -4.53 -20.67
CA HIS A 196 6.46 -4.58 -19.21
C HIS A 196 5.80 -3.36 -18.57
N PHE A 197 6.06 -2.14 -19.07
CA PHE A 197 5.40 -0.94 -18.58
C PHE A 197 3.88 -1.04 -18.70
N MET A 198 3.36 -1.55 -19.82
CA MET A 198 1.93 -1.77 -19.99
C MET A 198 1.37 -2.68 -18.90
N CYS A 199 2.00 -3.82 -18.64
CA CYS A 199 1.57 -4.77 -17.61
C CYS A 199 1.60 -4.14 -16.20
N TYR A 200 2.70 -3.48 -15.82
CA TYR A 200 2.82 -2.82 -14.52
C TYR A 200 1.84 -1.66 -14.35
N ARG A 201 1.55 -0.91 -15.41
CA ARG A 201 0.51 0.12 -15.40
C ARG A 201 -0.89 -0.44 -15.18
N ILE A 202 -1.19 -1.65 -15.65
CA ILE A 202 -2.46 -2.33 -15.34
C ILE A 202 -2.50 -2.70 -13.86
N PHE A 203 -1.41 -3.26 -13.31
CA PHE A 203 -1.33 -3.59 -11.88
C PHE A 203 -1.49 -2.36 -10.97
N VAL A 204 -0.82 -1.25 -11.27
CA VAL A 204 -0.97 0.01 -10.52
C VAL A 204 -2.41 0.53 -10.56
N ARG A 205 -3.10 0.37 -11.70
CA ARG A 205 -4.53 0.71 -11.82
C ARG A 205 -5.41 -0.22 -11.01
N ALA A 206 -5.13 -1.53 -10.98
CA ALA A 206 -5.84 -2.51 -10.14
C ALA A 206 -5.70 -2.17 -8.65
N LEU A 207 -4.52 -1.71 -8.21
CA LEU A 207 -4.29 -1.23 -6.84
C LEU A 207 -4.94 0.13 -6.55
N THR A 208 -5.41 0.85 -7.58
CA THR A 208 -5.83 2.27 -7.48
C THR A 208 -4.73 3.15 -6.89
N ALA A 209 -3.46 2.75 -7.06
CA ALA A 209 -2.33 3.47 -6.53
C ALA A 209 -2.14 4.79 -7.29
N ILE A 210 -1.66 5.81 -6.57
CA ILE A 210 -1.28 7.11 -7.10
C ILE A 210 0.17 7.29 -6.72
N ILE A 211 1.02 7.29 -7.73
CA ILE A 211 2.46 7.29 -7.54
C ILE A 211 2.98 8.67 -7.92
N THR A 212 3.65 9.31 -6.97
CA THR A 212 4.34 10.58 -7.18
C THR A 212 5.82 10.32 -6.99
N TYR A 213 6.60 10.58 -8.04
CA TYR A 213 8.05 10.45 -7.99
C TYR A 213 8.67 11.81 -7.67
N HIS A 214 9.47 11.85 -6.61
CA HIS A 214 10.24 13.01 -6.19
C HIS A 214 11.71 12.80 -6.53
N ASN A 215 12.46 13.89 -6.71
CA ASN A 215 13.91 13.89 -6.96
C ASN A 215 14.33 12.94 -8.11
N LYS A 216 13.69 13.10 -9.27
CA LYS A 216 13.88 12.23 -10.45
C LYS A 216 15.30 12.27 -11.02
N GLU A 217 16.05 13.31 -10.71
CA GLU A 217 17.45 13.48 -11.05
C GLU A 217 18.37 12.45 -10.36
N ASN A 218 17.95 11.91 -9.21
CA ASN A 218 18.71 10.92 -8.44
C ASN A 218 18.42 9.47 -8.86
N LYS A 219 17.68 9.27 -9.97
CA LYS A 219 17.39 7.92 -10.46
C LYS A 219 18.67 7.19 -10.85
N PRO A 220 18.76 5.88 -10.57
CA PRO A 220 19.89 5.08 -11.00
C PRO A 220 19.96 5.09 -12.54
N LYS A 221 21.11 5.50 -13.06
CA LYS A 221 21.45 5.42 -14.49
C LYS A 221 21.90 4.00 -14.85
N ASN A 222 22.21 3.73 -16.12
CA ASN A 222 22.61 2.41 -16.61
C ASN A 222 23.63 1.72 -15.68
N GLY A 223 23.23 0.58 -15.09
CA GLY A 223 24.05 -0.20 -14.14
C GLY A 223 23.99 0.26 -12.67
N GLY A 224 23.20 1.29 -12.35
CA GLY A 224 22.94 1.76 -10.99
C GLY A 224 22.04 0.81 -10.20
N ILE A 225 22.18 0.83 -8.89
CA ILE A 225 21.44 -0.05 -7.97
C ILE A 225 20.39 0.79 -7.25
N CYS A 226 19.14 0.34 -7.28
CA CYS A 226 18.07 0.88 -6.44
C CYS A 226 17.92 0.00 -5.20
N VAL A 227 17.89 0.61 -4.01
CA VAL A 227 17.67 -0.09 -2.74
C VAL A 227 16.42 0.48 -2.10
N ALA A 228 15.47 -0.39 -1.76
CA ALA A 228 14.25 -0.04 -1.03
C ALA A 228 14.33 -0.62 0.38
N ASN A 229 13.83 0.13 1.36
CA ASN A 229 13.78 -0.27 2.77
C ASN A 229 12.85 -1.48 3.01
N HIS A 230 11.80 -1.61 2.20
CA HIS A 230 10.88 -2.73 2.19
C HIS A 230 10.63 -3.14 0.74
N THR A 231 10.68 -4.44 0.45
CA THR A 231 10.54 -4.95 -0.91
C THR A 231 9.48 -6.04 -0.97
N THR A 232 8.23 -5.62 -1.07
CA THR A 232 7.09 -6.49 -1.40
C THR A 232 6.87 -6.56 -2.90
N PRO A 233 6.08 -7.54 -3.38
CA PRO A 233 5.58 -7.53 -4.75
C PRO A 233 4.88 -6.23 -5.16
N ILE A 234 4.24 -5.53 -4.21
CA ILE A 234 3.58 -4.24 -4.46
C ILE A 234 4.61 -3.15 -4.70
N ASP A 235 5.68 -3.10 -3.89
CA ASP A 235 6.77 -2.14 -4.05
C ASP A 235 7.44 -2.29 -5.42
N ILE A 236 7.59 -3.54 -5.87
CA ILE A 236 8.11 -3.87 -7.21
C ILE A 236 7.19 -3.33 -8.31
N ILE A 237 5.88 -3.54 -8.19
CA ILE A 237 4.89 -3.02 -9.16
C ILE A 237 4.95 -1.49 -9.25
N ILE A 238 5.15 -0.80 -8.12
CA ILE A 238 5.26 0.65 -8.05
C ILE A 238 6.55 1.12 -8.74
N LEU A 239 7.70 0.52 -8.41
CA LEU A 239 8.99 0.87 -9.01
C LEU A 239 9.03 0.56 -10.50
N ALA A 240 8.53 -0.61 -10.90
CA ALA A 240 8.53 -1.05 -12.30
C ALA A 240 7.63 -0.23 -13.23
N ASN A 241 6.83 0.69 -12.68
CA ASN A 241 6.06 1.66 -13.45
C ASN A 241 6.87 2.92 -13.81
N ASP A 242 8.05 3.12 -13.21
CA ASP A 242 8.96 4.23 -13.48
C ASP A 242 10.15 3.84 -14.37
N GLY A 243 10.62 2.59 -14.24
CA GLY A 243 11.75 2.04 -14.97
C GLY A 243 11.76 0.51 -14.94
N CYS A 244 12.43 -0.14 -15.90
CA CYS A 244 12.65 -1.58 -15.86
C CYS A 244 13.83 -1.92 -14.94
N TYR A 245 13.54 -2.62 -13.83
CA TYR A 245 14.55 -3.02 -12.85
C TYR A 245 14.75 -4.54 -12.84
N SER A 246 16.01 -4.98 -12.76
CA SER A 246 16.32 -6.35 -12.37
C SER A 246 16.15 -6.50 -10.87
N LEU A 247 15.53 -7.60 -10.45
CA LEU A 247 15.08 -7.82 -9.08
C LEU A 247 15.95 -8.88 -8.42
N VAL A 248 16.17 -8.71 -7.11
CA VAL A 248 16.77 -9.72 -6.25
C VAL A 248 15.75 -10.07 -5.18
N GLY A 249 15.34 -11.34 -5.09
CA GLY A 249 14.29 -11.73 -4.16
C GLY A 249 14.26 -13.21 -3.83
N GLN A 250 13.47 -13.57 -2.83
CA GLN A 250 13.28 -14.96 -2.44
C GLN A 250 12.42 -15.72 -3.47
N VAL A 251 12.77 -16.97 -3.75
CA VAL A 251 11.91 -17.88 -4.53
C VAL A 251 10.63 -18.17 -3.76
N HIS A 252 9.48 -18.02 -4.42
CA HIS A 252 8.17 -18.33 -3.85
C HIS A 252 7.50 -19.48 -4.62
N GLY A 253 6.69 -20.27 -3.92
CA GLY A 253 5.81 -21.28 -4.52
C GLY A 253 4.48 -20.72 -5.05
N GLY A 254 3.60 -21.62 -5.50
CA GLY A 254 2.23 -21.29 -5.91
C GLY A 254 2.15 -20.28 -7.08
N LEU A 255 1.14 -19.40 -7.03
CA LEU A 255 0.90 -18.38 -8.05
C LEU A 255 2.09 -17.41 -8.19
N MET A 256 2.71 -17.01 -7.08
CA MET A 256 3.87 -16.11 -7.10
C MET A 256 5.05 -16.77 -7.81
N GLY A 257 5.26 -18.07 -7.61
CA GLY A 257 6.30 -18.81 -8.34
C GLY A 257 6.06 -18.88 -9.85
N ILE A 258 4.81 -19.01 -10.29
CA ILE A 258 4.45 -18.94 -11.73
C ILE A 258 4.79 -17.56 -12.27
N LEU A 259 4.43 -16.51 -11.54
CA LEU A 259 4.73 -15.12 -11.92
C LEU A 259 6.23 -14.86 -11.99
N GLN A 260 7.00 -15.30 -10.99
CA GLN A 260 8.45 -15.19 -10.96
C GLN A 260 9.09 -15.89 -12.16
N ARG A 261 8.64 -17.12 -12.49
CA ARG A 261 9.12 -17.86 -13.67
C ARG A 261 8.76 -17.17 -14.99
N ALA A 262 7.59 -16.53 -15.08
CA ALA A 262 7.23 -15.75 -16.25
C ALA A 262 8.19 -14.58 -16.43
N ILE A 263 8.32 -13.70 -15.42
CA ILE A 263 9.10 -12.46 -15.51
C ILE A 263 10.59 -12.73 -15.79
N VAL A 264 11.18 -13.81 -15.24
CA VAL A 264 12.58 -14.20 -15.50
C VAL A 264 12.88 -14.41 -16.99
N ARG A 265 11.89 -14.80 -17.79
CA ARG A 265 12.11 -15.04 -19.22
C ARG A 265 12.41 -13.77 -19.99
N ALA A 266 11.89 -12.62 -19.58
CA ALA A 266 12.10 -11.37 -20.30
C ALA A 266 13.06 -10.39 -19.61
N SER A 267 13.47 -10.65 -18.38
CA SER A 267 14.41 -9.80 -17.67
C SER A 267 15.28 -10.61 -16.69
N PRO A 268 16.57 -10.28 -16.55
CA PRO A 268 17.51 -11.12 -15.82
C PRO A 268 17.42 -10.94 -14.29
N HIS A 269 16.29 -11.34 -13.69
CA HIS A 269 16.11 -11.37 -12.23
C HIS A 269 16.97 -12.43 -11.53
N ILE A 270 17.33 -12.19 -10.27
CA ILE A 270 18.09 -13.12 -9.43
C ILE A 270 17.18 -13.58 -8.29
N TRP A 271 16.91 -14.88 -8.22
CA TRP A 271 16.16 -15.47 -7.13
C TRP A 271 17.06 -16.34 -6.25
N PHE A 272 16.76 -16.35 -4.96
CA PHE A 272 17.57 -16.99 -3.93
C PHE A 272 16.67 -17.74 -2.94
N GLU A 273 17.21 -18.75 -2.26
CA GLU A 273 16.46 -19.68 -1.42
C GLU A 273 16.97 -19.59 0.02
N ARG A 274 16.12 -19.10 0.95
CA ARG A 274 16.53 -18.80 2.33
C ARG A 274 17.07 -20.01 3.10
N SER A 275 16.71 -21.23 2.71
CA SER A 275 17.17 -22.47 3.34
C SER A 275 18.60 -22.88 2.95
N GLU A 276 19.21 -22.24 1.95
CA GLU A 276 20.54 -22.60 1.48
C GLU A 276 21.62 -21.76 2.20
N ALA A 277 22.36 -22.37 3.13
CA ALA A 277 23.30 -21.65 4.00
C ALA A 277 24.49 -20.97 3.25
N LYS A 278 24.77 -21.37 2.01
CA LYS A 278 25.82 -20.80 1.14
C LYS A 278 25.31 -19.79 0.10
N ASP A 279 24.03 -19.43 0.17
CA ASP A 279 23.34 -18.69 -0.89
C ASP A 279 23.91 -17.27 -1.13
N ARG A 280 24.44 -16.60 -0.10
CA ARG A 280 25.06 -15.26 -0.28
C ARG A 280 26.23 -15.28 -1.28
N HIS A 281 27.07 -16.31 -1.23
CA HIS A 281 28.21 -16.43 -2.15
C HIS A 281 27.75 -16.79 -3.57
N LEU A 282 26.70 -17.61 -3.68
CA LEU A 282 26.09 -17.98 -4.96
C LEU A 282 25.39 -16.78 -5.63
N VAL A 283 24.64 -15.99 -4.87
CA VAL A 283 24.02 -14.73 -5.33
C VAL A 283 25.08 -13.74 -5.78
N ALA A 284 26.16 -13.55 -5.01
CA ALA A 284 27.28 -12.68 -5.39
C ALA A 284 27.94 -13.14 -6.71
N LYS A 285 28.14 -14.46 -6.88
CA LYS A 285 28.70 -15.02 -8.12
C LYS A 285 27.76 -14.81 -9.32
N ARG A 286 26.45 -15.07 -9.17
CA ARG A 286 25.44 -14.84 -10.21
C ARG A 286 25.34 -13.35 -10.58
N TYR A 287 25.38 -12.48 -9.59
CA TYR A 287 25.39 -11.03 -9.78
C TYR A 287 26.61 -10.58 -10.58
N ASN A 288 27.82 -11.01 -10.19
CA ASN A 288 29.04 -10.67 -10.90
C ASN A 288 29.02 -11.16 -12.35
N CYS A 289 28.58 -12.41 -12.58
CA CYS A 289 28.46 -12.99 -13.93
C CYS A 289 27.52 -12.15 -14.82
N LYS A 290 26.35 -11.77 -14.30
CA LYS A 290 25.38 -10.94 -15.02
C LYS A 290 25.89 -9.52 -15.27
N LYS A 291 26.59 -8.93 -14.29
CA LYS A 291 27.19 -7.60 -14.43
C LYS A 291 28.22 -7.54 -15.55
N THR A 292 29.06 -8.57 -15.70
CA THR A 292 30.00 -8.67 -16.84
C THR A 292 29.28 -8.78 -18.18
N SER A 293 28.21 -9.58 -18.26
CA SER A 293 27.44 -9.77 -19.50
C SER A 293 26.74 -8.49 -19.95
N VAL A 294 26.10 -7.76 -19.02
CA VAL A 294 25.44 -6.48 -19.31
C VAL A 294 26.47 -5.41 -19.69
N LYS A 295 27.64 -5.40 -19.05
CA LYS A 295 28.70 -4.45 -19.38
C LYS A 295 29.26 -4.67 -20.79
N SER A 296 29.45 -5.92 -21.22
CA SER A 296 29.88 -6.21 -22.60
C SER A 296 28.83 -5.84 -23.63
N GLU A 297 27.56 -6.01 -23.32
CA GLU A 297 26.44 -5.69 -24.20
C GLU A 297 26.26 -4.17 -24.37
N LEU A 298 26.41 -3.40 -23.28
CA LEU A 298 26.41 -1.93 -23.31
C LEU A 298 27.61 -1.38 -24.10
N LEU A 299 28.81 -1.95 -23.91
CA LEU A 299 30.01 -1.55 -24.66
C LEU A 299 29.94 -1.90 -26.16
N SER A 300 29.08 -2.84 -26.56
CA SER A 300 28.85 -3.18 -27.97
C SER A 300 27.80 -2.31 -28.66
N ARG A 301 27.11 -1.46 -27.89
CA ARG A 301 26.07 -0.52 -28.37
C ARG A 301 26.54 0.93 -28.47
N GLU A 302 27.76 1.22 -28.01
CA GLU A 302 28.50 2.47 -28.27
C GLU A 302 29.40 2.30 -29.50
#